data_AF-A0A9P5PZR9-F1
#
_entry.id   AF-A0A9P5PZR9-F1
#
_cell.length_a   1.000
_cell.length_b   1.000
_cell.length_c   1.000
_cell.angle_alpha   90.00
_cell.angle_beta   90.00
_cell.angle_gamma   90.00
#
_symmetry.space_group_name_H-M   'P 1'
#
loop_
_entity.id
_entity.type
_entity.pdbx_description
1 polymer ?
#
loop_
_entity_poly.entity_id
_entity_poly.type
_entity_poly.pdbx_seq_one_letter_code
_entity_poly.pdbx_strand_id
1 'polypeptide(L)'
;MASTSFPPSGHSPMPTSVDNSLSSPVLPNISAQNGQQEDLPSSTEEILKSCNRFRILVLGKSGAGKSSLINATFGVNAANVSHEVSGVSNIHREITYEENSKFILHDSQGFVAGETQNYETVRKFITDRGRQRELKDRLHAIWFCMEVPTENGALFKKADETFLALDIKNVPVVVVFTKYDLLVRKFEKEADDNIGDKELDAIVNLKADEFYNKTCVLPLKAITRNRKSPITHVRVSTRRRYNHTLATLVMETQTRLDKYISILWQSAQRASLDEKINGCIAVGKKKYWRSLASSFYFLGKTLQQCLYRIHDDMIDVWNFNDPTNYLKSPMFKGMMARVVDDLYESKHKKKSISFGKIYDKVEGALSPLDNMVENLVGVPSPFDIPIVSLGATTGIVVVQWIFQAYQEIPSNLRLLMGYICDLSSILQCLFWIMQGHDQPCEVKWTLVAQARKEYERTGARKRIHKEIWSFVKPHMLFQLGHKTKTLEKLDSMLQSAEDKLGEPLEKLVHSTLDAQDDQKDEPLEKLDHILQNIRFTADHSSQAPKLSLTFTQSDQFSFDVFAFGSSPSTPFGSDLDLSLD
;
A
#
# COMPACT_ATOMS: atom_id res chain seq x y z
N MET A 1 -84.69 -25.88 6.20
CA MET A 1 -84.20 -26.44 7.47
C MET A 1 -83.28 -25.38 8.06
N ALA A 2 -83.77 -24.47 8.92
CA ALA A 2 -84.04 -24.68 10.36
C ALA A 2 -82.70 -24.82 11.12
N SER A 3 -82.15 -23.73 11.71
CA SER A 3 -82.35 -23.25 13.12
C SER A 3 -81.44 -24.01 14.13
N THR A 4 -80.83 -23.52 15.23
CA THR A 4 -80.70 -22.23 15.99
C THR A 4 -79.58 -22.45 17.07
N SER A 5 -79.03 -21.52 17.88
CA SER A 5 -79.15 -20.06 18.13
C SER A 5 -77.94 -19.50 18.92
N PHE A 6 -77.87 -18.16 19.05
CA PHE A 6 -77.06 -17.30 19.94
C PHE A 6 -77.59 -17.27 21.43
N PRO A 7 -77.16 -16.39 22.39
CA PRO A 7 -76.00 -15.47 22.63
C PRO A 7 -75.44 -15.66 24.10
N PRO A 8 -75.00 -14.67 24.94
CA PRO A 8 -74.59 -13.25 24.76
C PRO A 8 -73.28 -12.76 25.45
N SER A 9 -72.95 -11.51 25.13
CA SER A 9 -71.96 -10.62 25.73
C SER A 9 -72.40 -9.97 27.07
N GLY A 10 -71.45 -9.40 27.81
CA GLY A 10 -71.69 -8.50 28.95
C GLY A 10 -70.69 -7.33 28.96
N HIS A 11 -71.17 -6.11 29.20
CA HIS A 11 -70.39 -4.87 29.22
C HIS A 11 -69.86 -4.48 30.62
N SER A 12 -68.93 -3.53 30.62
CA SER A 12 -68.14 -2.92 31.72
C SER A 12 -68.90 -2.50 32.99
N PRO A 13 -68.16 -2.22 34.09
CA PRO A 13 -67.95 -0.80 34.41
C PRO A 13 -66.53 -0.39 34.90
N MET A 14 -66.17 0.85 34.59
CA MET A 14 -65.29 1.75 35.36
C MET A 14 -66.22 2.67 36.22
N PRO A 15 -65.80 3.41 37.27
CA PRO A 15 -64.46 4.02 37.46
C PRO A 15 -63.90 4.09 38.90
N THR A 16 -62.74 4.77 39.06
CA THR A 16 -62.10 5.26 40.31
C THR A 16 -61.43 4.18 41.20
N SER A 17 -60.34 4.44 41.93
CA SER A 17 -59.62 5.69 42.22
C SER A 17 -58.09 5.52 42.26
N VAL A 18 -57.39 6.64 42.43
CA VAL A 18 -55.93 6.83 42.41
C VAL A 18 -55.22 6.09 43.55
N ASP A 19 -54.05 5.48 43.29
CA ASP A 19 -52.93 5.65 44.23
C ASP A 19 -51.56 5.63 43.55
N ASN A 20 -50.62 6.44 44.06
CA ASN A 20 -49.32 6.72 43.45
C ASN A 20 -48.20 5.98 44.18
N SER A 21 -47.48 5.08 43.51
CA SER A 21 -46.12 4.73 43.93
C SER A 21 -45.24 4.32 42.74
N LEU A 22 -44.16 5.07 42.52
CA LEU A 22 -43.12 4.69 41.56
C LEU A 22 -42.31 3.52 42.15
N SER A 23 -42.33 2.38 41.47
CA SER A 23 -41.33 1.32 41.65
C SER A 23 -40.52 1.15 40.35
N SER A 24 -39.21 1.35 40.45
CA SER A 24 -38.28 1.29 39.31
C SER A 24 -38.21 -0.12 38.70
N PRO A 25 -38.10 -0.27 37.37
CA PRO A 25 -37.93 -1.58 36.76
C PRO A 25 -36.54 -2.15 37.12
N VAL A 26 -36.55 -3.33 37.73
CA VAL A 26 -35.36 -4.07 38.17
C VAL A 26 -34.54 -4.52 36.96
N LEU A 27 -33.25 -4.15 36.93
CA LEU A 27 -32.30 -4.68 35.95
C LEU A 27 -32.00 -6.17 36.23
N PRO A 28 -31.91 -7.02 35.19
CA PRO A 28 -31.59 -8.43 35.37
C PRO A 28 -30.16 -8.60 35.91
N ASN A 29 -30.04 -9.38 36.99
CA ASN A 29 -28.82 -9.58 37.74
C ASN A 29 -27.88 -10.55 37.00
N ILE A 30 -26.90 -10.02 36.25
CA ILE A 30 -25.88 -10.84 35.57
C ILE A 30 -24.81 -11.23 36.59
N SER A 31 -24.96 -12.42 37.16
CA SER A 31 -23.93 -13.07 37.98
C SER A 31 -22.64 -13.24 37.18
N ALA A 32 -21.51 -12.85 37.76
CA ALA A 32 -20.20 -12.93 37.13
C ALA A 32 -19.86 -14.38 36.72
N GLN A 33 -19.79 -14.63 35.42
CA GLN A 33 -19.01 -15.74 34.90
C GLN A 33 -17.55 -15.30 34.79
N ASN A 34 -16.63 -16.17 35.24
CA ASN A 34 -15.20 -16.03 34.97
C ASN A 34 -14.95 -16.21 33.47
N GLY A 35 -15.12 -15.13 32.71
CA GLY A 35 -14.75 -15.09 31.30
C GLY A 35 -13.23 -15.06 31.17
N GLN A 36 -12.67 -16.08 30.50
CA GLN A 36 -11.38 -15.90 29.85
C GLN A 36 -11.50 -14.68 28.93
N GLN A 37 -10.55 -13.75 29.03
CA GLN A 37 -10.62 -12.48 28.31
C GLN A 37 -10.31 -12.72 26.83
N GLU A 38 -11.33 -13.10 26.04
CA GLU A 38 -11.18 -13.38 24.61
C GLU A 38 -10.50 -12.19 23.90
N ASP A 39 -9.39 -12.45 23.21
CA ASP A 39 -8.72 -11.44 22.39
C ASP A 39 -9.61 -10.99 21.23
N LEU A 40 -9.48 -9.72 20.83
CA LEU A 40 -10.22 -9.21 19.66
C LEU A 40 -9.80 -9.97 18.41
N PRO A 41 -10.71 -10.68 17.69
CA PRO A 41 -10.25 -11.67 16.72
C PRO A 41 -9.68 -11.06 15.43
N SER A 42 -8.63 -11.69 14.93
CA SER A 42 -8.04 -11.60 13.59
C SER A 42 -8.95 -11.07 12.46
N SER A 43 -8.84 -9.81 11.98
CA SER A 43 -9.54 -9.39 10.76
C SER A 43 -8.86 -9.99 9.56
N THR A 44 -7.53 -9.92 9.53
CA THR A 44 -6.73 -10.70 8.60
C THR A 44 -6.93 -12.19 8.87
N GLU A 45 -6.82 -12.71 10.10
CA GLU A 45 -6.90 -14.17 10.32
C GLU A 45 -8.29 -14.77 10.01
N GLU A 46 -9.43 -14.12 10.32
CA GLU A 46 -10.76 -14.65 9.95
C GLU A 46 -11.00 -14.62 8.43
N ILE A 47 -10.47 -13.61 7.74
CA ILE A 47 -10.48 -13.60 6.28
C ILE A 47 -9.60 -14.77 5.80
N LEU A 48 -8.34 -14.78 6.21
CA LEU A 48 -7.30 -15.71 5.78
C LEU A 48 -7.50 -17.16 6.27
N LYS A 49 -8.45 -17.43 7.16
CA LYS A 49 -8.69 -18.74 7.81
C LYS A 49 -8.97 -19.88 6.83
N SER A 50 -9.47 -19.56 5.63
CA SER A 50 -9.73 -20.52 4.55
C SER A 50 -8.67 -20.53 3.45
N CYS A 51 -7.89 -19.46 3.33
CA CYS A 51 -6.78 -19.30 2.40
C CYS A 51 -5.99 -18.04 2.78
N ASN A 52 -4.71 -18.20 3.10
CA ASN A 52 -3.82 -17.13 3.53
C ASN A 52 -2.74 -16.74 2.50
N ARG A 53 -2.75 -17.36 1.31
CA ARG A 53 -1.76 -17.18 0.25
C ARG A 53 -2.40 -16.99 -1.13
N PHE A 54 -1.93 -16.01 -1.89
CA PHE A 54 -2.30 -15.84 -3.28
C PHE A 54 -1.54 -16.83 -4.18
N ARG A 55 -2.23 -17.66 -4.96
CA ARG A 55 -1.59 -18.67 -5.82
C ARG A 55 -1.58 -18.21 -7.28
N ILE A 56 -0.40 -18.00 -7.83
CA ILE A 56 -0.19 -17.52 -9.21
C ILE A 56 0.57 -18.53 -10.06
N LEU A 57 0.21 -18.61 -11.35
CA LEU A 57 0.97 -19.33 -12.37
C LEU A 57 1.59 -18.30 -13.31
N VAL A 58 2.91 -18.37 -13.50
CA VAL A 58 3.62 -17.60 -14.51
C VAL A 58 4.03 -18.51 -15.66
N LEU A 59 3.55 -18.18 -16.85
CA LEU A 59 3.90 -18.83 -18.10
C LEU A 59 4.82 -17.92 -18.90
N GLY A 60 5.80 -18.47 -19.60
CA GLY A 60 6.60 -17.70 -20.55
C GLY A 60 7.94 -18.36 -20.87
N LYS A 61 8.44 -18.10 -22.07
CA LYS A 61 9.69 -18.66 -22.60
C LYS A 61 10.88 -18.32 -21.69
N SER A 62 11.97 -19.09 -21.80
CA SER A 62 13.23 -18.70 -21.13
C SER A 62 13.66 -17.30 -21.61
N GLY A 63 14.23 -16.50 -20.71
CA GLY A 63 14.60 -15.11 -20.98
C GLY A 63 13.46 -14.07 -20.99
N ALA A 64 12.18 -14.48 -20.98
CA ALA A 64 11.01 -13.58 -21.06
C ALA A 64 10.68 -12.81 -19.75
N GLY A 65 11.69 -12.42 -18.96
CA GLY A 65 11.53 -11.52 -17.80
C GLY A 65 10.82 -12.07 -16.55
N LYS A 66 10.36 -13.34 -16.55
CA LYS A 66 9.57 -13.94 -15.45
C LYS A 66 10.15 -13.70 -14.05
N SER A 67 11.43 -14.04 -13.83
CA SER A 67 12.09 -13.92 -12.51
C SER A 67 12.15 -12.46 -12.03
N SER A 68 12.58 -11.55 -12.90
CA SER A 68 12.66 -10.12 -12.61
C SER A 68 11.28 -9.54 -12.28
N LEU A 69 10.25 -9.94 -13.02
CA LEU A 69 8.87 -9.51 -12.78
C LEU A 69 8.36 -9.97 -11.41
N ILE A 70 8.69 -11.20 -10.99
CA ILE A 70 8.30 -11.72 -9.67
C ILE A 70 9.06 -11.00 -8.55
N ASN A 71 10.37 -10.80 -8.68
CA ASN A 71 11.16 -10.04 -7.71
C ASN A 71 10.58 -8.63 -7.50
N ALA A 72 10.33 -7.91 -8.61
CA ALA A 72 9.80 -6.55 -8.58
C ALA A 72 8.35 -6.49 -8.05
N THR A 73 7.48 -7.44 -8.44
CA THR A 73 6.07 -7.45 -7.98
C THR A 73 5.96 -7.80 -6.50
N PHE A 74 6.65 -8.85 -6.05
CA PHE A 74 6.42 -9.48 -4.75
C PHE A 74 7.49 -9.12 -3.71
N GLY A 75 8.52 -8.35 -4.08
CA GLY A 75 9.61 -7.94 -3.20
C GLY A 75 10.30 -9.14 -2.56
N VAL A 76 10.74 -10.09 -3.39
CA VAL A 76 11.50 -11.30 -3.01
C VAL A 76 12.84 -11.29 -3.70
N ASN A 77 13.86 -11.89 -3.08
CA ASN A 77 15.18 -11.99 -3.67
C ASN A 77 15.29 -13.24 -4.55
N ALA A 78 16.02 -13.11 -5.66
CA ALA A 78 16.42 -14.21 -6.55
C ALA A 78 15.31 -15.26 -6.81
N ALA A 79 14.16 -14.86 -7.38
CA ALA A 79 13.08 -15.77 -7.72
C ALA A 79 13.59 -16.96 -8.57
N ASN A 80 13.66 -18.13 -7.93
CA ASN A 80 14.12 -19.41 -8.50
C ASN A 80 13.07 -20.03 -9.42
N VAL A 81 12.73 -19.26 -10.46
CA VAL A 81 12.06 -19.64 -11.69
C VAL A 81 13.01 -20.56 -12.47
N SER A 82 13.08 -21.83 -12.03
CA SER A 82 13.82 -22.97 -12.62
C SER A 82 15.01 -22.67 -13.54
N HIS A 83 16.03 -21.96 -13.02
CA HIS A 83 17.34 -21.85 -13.68
C HIS A 83 18.33 -22.95 -13.26
N GLU A 84 18.02 -23.72 -12.21
CA GLU A 84 18.89 -24.76 -11.63
C GLU A 84 19.24 -25.89 -12.61
N VAL A 85 18.36 -26.17 -13.57
CA VAL A 85 18.67 -26.97 -14.78
C VAL A 85 17.94 -26.33 -15.97
N SER A 86 18.69 -25.89 -16.98
CA SER A 86 18.11 -25.31 -18.19
C SER A 86 17.17 -26.30 -18.86
N GLY A 87 15.87 -25.99 -18.89
CA GLY A 87 14.85 -26.79 -19.58
C GLY A 87 13.89 -27.61 -18.71
N VAL A 88 13.97 -27.62 -17.38
CA VAL A 88 13.07 -28.45 -16.53
C VAL A 88 12.35 -27.64 -15.45
N SER A 89 11.12 -27.21 -15.76
CA SER A 89 10.19 -26.51 -14.86
C SER A 89 9.05 -27.44 -14.44
N ASN A 90 8.99 -27.87 -13.17
CA ASN A 90 7.85 -28.66 -12.68
C ASN A 90 6.72 -27.73 -12.21
N ILE A 91 5.71 -27.52 -13.05
CA ILE A 91 4.53 -26.68 -12.74
C ILE A 91 3.78 -27.12 -11.47
N HIS A 92 3.85 -28.39 -11.08
CA HIS A 92 3.20 -28.88 -9.86
C HIS A 92 3.98 -28.54 -8.58
N ARG A 93 5.27 -28.18 -8.66
CA ARG A 93 6.06 -27.70 -7.52
C ARG A 93 5.51 -26.36 -7.06
N GLU A 94 5.25 -26.23 -5.77
CA GLU A 94 4.93 -24.96 -5.13
C GLU A 94 6.25 -24.24 -4.82
N ILE A 95 6.40 -23.00 -5.30
CA ILE A 95 7.55 -22.15 -4.99
C ILE A 95 7.07 -21.09 -3.99
N THR A 96 7.75 -21.01 -2.84
CA THR A 96 7.45 -20.11 -1.72
C THR A 96 8.71 -19.39 -1.27
N TYR A 97 8.54 -18.19 -0.74
CA TYR A 97 9.62 -17.30 -0.30
C TYR A 97 9.45 -16.97 1.18
N GLU A 98 10.55 -16.91 1.92
CA GLU A 98 10.52 -16.58 3.36
C GLU A 98 10.23 -15.08 3.53
N GLU A 99 10.83 -14.26 2.67
CA GLU A 99 10.67 -12.80 2.64
C GLU A 99 9.23 -12.40 2.35
N ASN A 100 8.45 -13.24 1.66
CA ASN A 100 7.03 -12.99 1.38
C ASN A 100 6.19 -14.29 1.38
N SER A 101 5.79 -14.70 2.58
CA SER A 101 4.98 -15.90 2.79
C SER A 101 3.50 -15.79 2.37
N LYS A 102 3.07 -14.66 1.76
CA LYS A 102 1.67 -14.41 1.35
C LYS A 102 1.34 -14.86 -0.07
N PHE A 103 2.27 -15.46 -0.82
CA PHE A 103 1.98 -16.02 -2.14
C PHE A 103 2.61 -17.39 -2.38
N ILE A 104 2.13 -18.07 -3.42
CA ILE A 104 2.67 -19.32 -3.96
C ILE A 104 2.82 -19.13 -5.46
N LEU A 105 4.04 -19.30 -5.95
CA LEU A 105 4.38 -19.27 -7.37
C LEU A 105 4.37 -20.69 -7.94
N HIS A 106 3.76 -20.82 -9.12
CA HIS A 106 3.99 -21.91 -10.05
C HIS A 106 4.67 -21.35 -11.30
N ASP A 107 5.72 -22.02 -11.76
CA ASP A 107 6.49 -21.65 -12.94
C ASP A 107 6.31 -22.68 -14.06
N SER A 108 6.22 -22.21 -15.30
CA SER A 108 6.37 -23.03 -16.50
C SER A 108 7.04 -22.22 -17.61
N GLN A 109 7.87 -22.91 -18.39
CA GLN A 109 8.60 -22.40 -19.56
C GLN A 109 7.71 -21.89 -20.71
N GLY A 110 6.38 -21.87 -20.56
CA GLY A 110 5.47 -21.51 -21.64
C GLY A 110 5.52 -22.54 -22.77
N PHE A 111 5.19 -22.14 -23.99
CA PHE A 111 5.05 -23.08 -25.10
C PHE A 111 6.23 -23.01 -26.09
N VAL A 112 6.93 -24.14 -26.25
CA VAL A 112 7.98 -24.33 -27.25
C VAL A 112 7.40 -25.03 -28.48
N ALA A 113 7.88 -24.68 -29.67
CA ALA A 113 7.40 -25.30 -30.91
C ALA A 113 7.84 -26.78 -30.96
N GLY A 114 6.88 -27.67 -31.25
CA GLY A 114 7.08 -29.14 -31.24
C GLY A 114 6.79 -29.80 -29.89
N GLU A 115 6.70 -29.06 -28.79
CA GLU A 115 6.53 -29.60 -27.44
C GLU A 115 5.04 -29.69 -27.04
N THR A 116 4.34 -30.71 -27.54
CA THR A 116 2.91 -30.93 -27.23
C THR A 116 2.66 -31.32 -25.76
N GLN A 117 3.62 -32.02 -25.13
CA GLN A 117 3.50 -32.52 -23.76
C GLN A 117 3.38 -31.39 -22.72
N ASN A 118 4.15 -30.31 -22.87
CA ASN A 118 4.11 -29.18 -21.96
C ASN A 118 2.79 -28.39 -22.07
N TYR A 119 2.24 -28.24 -23.30
CA TYR A 119 0.91 -27.65 -23.49
C TYR A 119 -0.19 -28.41 -22.71
N GLU A 120 -0.25 -29.73 -22.84
CA GLU A 120 -1.27 -30.52 -22.12
C GLU A 120 -1.00 -30.55 -20.61
N THR A 121 0.27 -30.50 -20.19
CA THR A 121 0.66 -30.38 -18.77
C THR A 121 0.15 -29.07 -18.15
N VAL A 122 0.38 -27.93 -18.81
CA VAL A 122 -0.13 -26.61 -18.40
C VAL A 122 -1.66 -26.60 -18.38
N ARG A 123 -2.30 -27.09 -19.44
CA ARG A 123 -3.76 -27.16 -19.55
C ARG A 123 -4.40 -28.01 -18.45
N LYS A 124 -3.81 -29.17 -18.16
CA LYS A 124 -4.24 -30.06 -17.08
C LYS A 124 -4.07 -29.39 -15.72
N PHE A 125 -2.89 -28.84 -15.42
CA PHE A 125 -2.62 -28.12 -14.17
C PHE A 125 -3.66 -27.01 -13.91
N ILE A 126 -3.91 -26.17 -14.91
CA ILE A 126 -4.90 -25.07 -14.82
C ILE A 126 -6.31 -25.62 -14.60
N THR A 127 -6.68 -26.70 -15.30
CA THR A 127 -8.00 -27.33 -15.16
C THR A 127 -8.18 -27.96 -13.77
N ASP A 128 -7.17 -28.68 -13.28
CA ASP A 128 -7.20 -29.38 -11.99
C ASP A 128 -7.20 -28.38 -10.83
N ARG A 129 -6.39 -27.32 -10.88
CA ARG A 129 -6.36 -26.24 -9.89
C ARG A 129 -7.60 -25.34 -9.96
N GLY A 130 -8.07 -24.98 -11.16
CA GLY A 130 -9.26 -24.13 -11.35
C GLY A 130 -10.58 -24.77 -10.92
N ARG A 131 -10.61 -26.09 -10.72
CA ARG A 131 -11.77 -26.86 -10.22
C ARG A 131 -11.73 -27.16 -8.72
N GLN A 132 -10.66 -26.80 -8.00
CA GLN A 132 -10.54 -27.13 -6.58
C GLN A 132 -11.65 -26.49 -5.74
N ARG A 133 -12.16 -27.23 -4.75
CA ARG A 133 -13.22 -26.71 -3.87
C ARG A 133 -12.68 -25.65 -2.91
N GLU A 134 -11.54 -25.91 -2.28
CA GLU A 134 -10.94 -25.03 -1.26
C GLU A 134 -10.11 -23.92 -1.89
N LEU A 135 -10.23 -22.68 -1.38
CA LEU A 135 -9.59 -21.51 -1.98
C LEU A 135 -8.06 -21.59 -1.96
N LYS A 136 -7.46 -22.20 -0.91
CA LYS A 136 -6.01 -22.42 -0.78
C LYS A 136 -5.41 -23.28 -1.90
N ASP A 137 -6.21 -24.16 -2.49
CA ASP A 137 -5.78 -25.10 -3.52
C ASP A 137 -6.10 -24.63 -4.94
N ARG A 138 -6.96 -23.61 -5.09
CA ARG A 138 -7.27 -22.98 -6.37
C ARG A 138 -6.10 -22.15 -6.89
N LEU A 139 -5.97 -22.12 -8.22
CA LEU A 139 -5.17 -21.12 -8.92
C LEU A 139 -5.96 -19.80 -8.98
N HIS A 140 -5.36 -18.68 -8.58
CA HIS A 140 -6.05 -17.39 -8.46
C HIS A 140 -5.84 -16.47 -9.66
N ALA A 141 -4.68 -16.54 -10.32
CA ALA A 141 -4.38 -15.81 -11.55
C ALA A 141 -3.31 -16.51 -12.40
N ILE A 142 -3.30 -16.19 -13.69
CA ILE A 142 -2.27 -16.59 -14.64
C ILE A 142 -1.66 -15.32 -15.25
N TRP A 143 -0.34 -15.21 -15.18
CA TRP A 143 0.44 -14.24 -15.93
C TRP A 143 1.14 -14.94 -17.08
N PHE A 144 0.83 -14.54 -18.32
CA PHE A 144 1.51 -15.06 -19.51
C PHE A 144 2.51 -14.01 -20.00
N CYS A 145 3.75 -14.17 -19.57
CA CYS A 145 4.87 -13.30 -19.90
C CYS A 145 5.36 -13.54 -21.34
N MET A 146 5.41 -12.45 -22.10
CA MET A 146 6.03 -12.38 -23.42
C MET A 146 7.01 -11.22 -23.42
N GLU A 147 8.11 -11.35 -24.15
CA GLU A 147 9.02 -10.23 -24.38
C GLU A 147 8.44 -9.32 -25.47
N VAL A 148 8.43 -8.00 -25.24
CA VAL A 148 8.09 -7.04 -26.29
C VAL A 148 9.12 -7.19 -27.41
N PRO A 149 8.70 -7.49 -28.65
CA PRO A 149 9.64 -7.62 -29.76
C PRO A 149 10.27 -6.26 -30.07
N THR A 150 11.57 -6.23 -30.35
CA THR A 150 12.27 -5.04 -30.84
C THR A 150 12.35 -4.99 -32.37
N GLU A 151 11.98 -6.07 -33.05
CA GLU A 151 12.00 -6.23 -34.50
C GLU A 151 10.62 -6.64 -35.04
N ASN A 152 10.38 -6.40 -36.32
CA ASN A 152 9.14 -6.80 -36.98
C ASN A 152 9.11 -8.34 -37.16
N GLY A 153 8.30 -9.03 -36.35
CA GLY A 153 8.15 -10.48 -36.43
C GLY A 153 6.84 -10.96 -35.79
N ALA A 154 6.47 -12.22 -36.08
CA ALA A 154 5.32 -12.86 -35.46
C ALA A 154 5.62 -13.22 -33.99
N LEU A 155 5.06 -12.46 -33.06
CA LEU A 155 5.26 -12.65 -31.62
C LEU A 155 4.63 -13.95 -31.09
N PHE A 156 3.40 -14.24 -31.52
CA PHE A 156 2.65 -15.42 -31.13
C PHE A 156 3.00 -16.60 -32.03
N LYS A 157 3.33 -17.75 -31.42
CA LYS A 157 3.42 -19.04 -32.11
C LYS A 157 2.10 -19.78 -31.96
N LYS A 158 1.81 -20.74 -32.86
CA LYS A 158 0.57 -21.54 -32.86
C LYS A 158 0.15 -22.11 -31.49
N ALA A 159 1.10 -22.52 -30.65
CA ALA A 159 0.80 -23.01 -29.30
C ALA A 159 0.40 -21.87 -28.33
N ASP A 160 1.03 -20.69 -28.43
CA ASP A 160 0.64 -19.48 -27.71
C ASP A 160 -0.78 -19.06 -28.12
N GLU A 161 -1.08 -19.05 -29.43
CA GLU A 161 -2.42 -18.76 -29.97
C GLU A 161 -3.47 -19.76 -29.45
N THR A 162 -3.15 -21.05 -29.48
CA THR A 162 -4.07 -22.11 -29.04
C THR A 162 -4.39 -21.97 -27.55
N PHE A 163 -3.40 -21.64 -26.70
CA PHE A 163 -3.63 -21.33 -25.29
C PHE A 163 -4.46 -20.05 -25.11
N LEU A 164 -4.12 -18.98 -25.82
CA LEU A 164 -4.83 -17.70 -25.74
C LEU A 164 -6.27 -17.80 -26.28
N ALA A 165 -6.59 -18.76 -27.13
CA ALA A 165 -7.96 -19.04 -27.57
C ALA A 165 -8.78 -19.83 -26.53
N LEU A 166 -8.16 -20.53 -25.56
CA LEU A 166 -8.88 -21.33 -24.55
C LEU A 166 -9.64 -20.47 -23.55
N ASP A 167 -10.94 -20.68 -23.43
CA ASP A 167 -11.78 -20.09 -22.37
C ASP A 167 -11.55 -20.80 -21.03
N ILE A 168 -10.51 -20.37 -20.32
CA ILE A 168 -10.14 -20.84 -18.98
C ILE A 168 -11.13 -20.26 -17.97
N LYS A 169 -12.19 -21.01 -17.67
CA LYS A 169 -13.20 -20.60 -16.69
C LYS A 169 -12.58 -20.42 -15.30
N ASN A 170 -13.03 -19.37 -14.60
CA ASN A 170 -12.74 -19.07 -13.19
C ASN A 170 -11.30 -18.65 -12.85
N VAL A 171 -10.36 -18.59 -13.80
CA VAL A 171 -8.99 -18.10 -13.54
C VAL A 171 -8.65 -16.98 -14.54
N PRO A 172 -8.46 -15.73 -14.09
CA PRO A 172 -8.10 -14.63 -14.97
C PRO A 172 -6.70 -14.83 -15.57
N VAL A 173 -6.60 -14.53 -16.86
CA VAL A 173 -5.34 -14.53 -17.63
C VAL A 173 -4.99 -13.08 -17.97
N VAL A 174 -3.81 -12.65 -17.54
CA VAL A 174 -3.19 -11.38 -17.93
C VAL A 174 -1.98 -11.68 -18.82
N VAL A 175 -1.96 -11.15 -20.04
CA VAL A 175 -0.79 -11.20 -20.92
C VAL A 175 0.15 -10.07 -20.54
N VAL A 176 1.37 -10.40 -20.14
CA VAL A 176 2.34 -9.45 -19.61
C VAL A 176 3.46 -9.27 -20.63
N PHE A 177 3.45 -8.15 -21.33
CA PHE A 177 4.46 -7.79 -22.31
C PHE A 177 5.65 -7.13 -21.60
N THR A 178 6.61 -7.95 -21.23
CA THR A 178 7.83 -7.62 -20.46
C THR A 178 8.90 -6.93 -21.31
N LYS A 179 9.85 -6.27 -20.62
CA LYS A 179 11.00 -5.56 -21.21
C LYS A 179 10.63 -4.40 -22.14
N TYR A 180 9.53 -3.70 -21.85
CA TYR A 180 9.11 -2.55 -22.64
C TYR A 180 10.19 -1.45 -22.74
N ASP A 181 11.07 -1.34 -21.73
CA ASP A 181 12.26 -0.48 -21.76
C ASP A 181 13.20 -0.74 -22.93
N LEU A 182 13.31 -1.99 -23.40
CA LEU A 182 14.17 -2.31 -24.55
C LEU A 182 13.59 -1.82 -25.87
N LEU A 183 12.26 -1.73 -25.99
CA LEU A 183 11.60 -1.14 -27.16
C LEU A 183 11.75 0.38 -27.16
N VAL A 184 11.52 1.03 -26.02
CA VAL A 184 11.74 2.48 -25.86
C VAL A 184 13.19 2.82 -26.19
N ARG A 185 14.15 2.12 -25.56
CA ARG A 185 15.59 2.33 -25.76
C ARG A 185 16.08 2.05 -27.18
N LYS A 186 15.38 1.20 -27.94
CA LYS A 186 15.64 1.07 -29.37
C LYS A 186 15.30 2.38 -30.08
N PHE A 187 14.12 2.93 -29.87
CA PHE A 187 13.69 4.17 -30.52
C PHE A 187 14.45 5.41 -30.03
N GLU A 188 14.93 5.44 -28.78
CA GLU A 188 15.89 6.46 -28.30
C GLU A 188 17.16 6.46 -29.17
N LYS A 189 17.71 5.29 -29.49
CA LYS A 189 18.91 5.14 -30.35
C LYS A 189 18.67 5.33 -31.85
N GLU A 190 17.41 5.35 -32.29
CA GLU A 190 17.00 5.57 -33.69
C GLU A 190 16.47 7.00 -33.91
N ALA A 191 16.53 7.85 -32.89
CA ALA A 191 16.15 9.25 -32.98
C ALA A 191 17.31 10.12 -33.51
N ASP A 192 16.98 11.37 -33.85
CA ASP A 192 17.94 12.38 -34.29
C ASP A 192 18.52 13.10 -33.07
N ASP A 193 19.85 13.12 -32.95
CA ASP A 193 20.59 13.77 -31.85
C ASP A 193 20.33 15.30 -31.76
N ASN A 194 19.73 15.92 -32.78
CA ASN A 194 19.37 17.34 -32.80
C ASN A 194 18.03 17.67 -32.11
N ILE A 195 17.28 16.67 -31.62
CA ILE A 195 15.99 16.86 -30.94
C ILE A 195 16.22 17.08 -29.44
N GLY A 196 15.63 18.13 -28.86
CA GLY A 196 15.73 18.39 -27.42
C GLY A 196 14.98 17.37 -26.56
N ASP A 197 15.57 16.99 -25.42
CA ASP A 197 15.20 15.84 -24.57
C ASP A 197 13.69 15.62 -24.35
N LYS A 198 12.92 16.69 -24.10
CA LYS A 198 11.47 16.60 -23.85
C LYS A 198 10.64 16.25 -25.09
N GLU A 199 11.07 16.73 -26.25
CA GLU A 199 10.44 16.43 -27.54
C GLU A 199 10.87 15.04 -28.01
N LEU A 200 12.13 14.67 -27.76
CA LEU A 200 12.68 13.34 -27.96
C LEU A 200 11.86 12.29 -27.19
N ASP A 201 11.67 12.46 -25.88
CA ASP A 201 10.88 11.56 -25.03
C ASP A 201 9.46 11.37 -25.57
N ALA A 202 8.79 12.45 -26.00
CA ALA A 202 7.43 12.38 -26.54
C ALA A 202 7.37 11.59 -27.86
N ILE A 203 8.29 11.85 -28.79
CA ILE A 203 8.37 11.16 -30.09
C ILE A 203 8.72 9.68 -29.92
N VAL A 204 9.69 9.37 -29.05
CA VAL A 204 10.13 8.01 -28.76
C VAL A 204 8.99 7.20 -28.14
N ASN A 205 8.31 7.72 -27.13
CA ASN A 205 7.18 7.02 -26.49
C ASN A 205 6.01 6.81 -27.47
N LEU A 206 5.72 7.77 -28.35
CA LEU A 206 4.71 7.62 -29.40
C LEU A 206 5.08 6.47 -30.38
N LYS A 207 6.31 6.45 -30.89
CA LYS A 207 6.82 5.37 -31.76
C LYS A 207 6.77 4.00 -31.07
N ALA A 208 7.17 3.93 -29.79
CA ALA A 208 7.11 2.73 -28.99
C ALA A 208 5.66 2.23 -28.80
N ASP A 209 4.71 3.14 -28.58
CA ASP A 209 3.29 2.80 -28.43
C ASP A 209 2.63 2.35 -29.73
N GLU A 210 2.92 2.99 -30.85
CA GLU A 210 2.46 2.53 -32.17
C GLU A 210 3.00 1.13 -32.49
N PHE A 211 4.30 0.92 -32.28
CA PHE A 211 4.95 -0.37 -32.52
C PHE A 211 4.39 -1.47 -31.62
N TYR A 212 4.25 -1.19 -30.32
CA TYR A 212 3.64 -2.11 -29.35
C TYR A 212 2.18 -2.44 -29.72
N ASN A 213 1.38 -1.44 -30.08
CA ASN A 213 0.00 -1.68 -30.51
C ASN A 213 -0.05 -2.57 -31.76
N LYS A 214 0.78 -2.29 -32.76
CA LYS A 214 0.84 -3.04 -34.02
C LYS A 214 1.31 -4.49 -33.86
N THR A 215 2.34 -4.72 -33.04
CA THR A 215 3.01 -6.04 -32.93
C THR A 215 2.46 -6.92 -31.80
N CYS A 216 1.97 -6.33 -30.71
CA CYS A 216 1.51 -7.05 -29.52
C CYS A 216 -0.01 -7.02 -29.41
N VAL A 217 -0.61 -5.82 -29.43
CA VAL A 217 -2.03 -5.62 -29.07
C VAL A 217 -2.99 -6.06 -30.18
N LEU A 218 -2.76 -5.65 -31.43
CA LEU A 218 -3.65 -6.02 -32.55
C LEU A 218 -3.67 -7.54 -32.80
N PRO A 219 -2.51 -8.26 -32.83
CA PRO A 219 -2.55 -9.72 -32.99
C PRO A 219 -3.20 -10.42 -31.80
N LEU A 220 -2.94 -9.97 -30.56
CA LEU A 220 -3.62 -10.52 -29.38
C LEU A 220 -5.14 -10.38 -29.50
N LYS A 221 -5.64 -9.17 -29.82
CA LYS A 221 -7.07 -8.91 -30.03
C LYS A 221 -7.68 -9.79 -31.11
N ALA A 222 -6.94 -10.08 -32.19
CA ALA A 222 -7.38 -10.98 -33.25
C ALA A 222 -7.51 -12.43 -32.75
N ILE A 223 -6.49 -12.95 -32.06
CA ILE A 223 -6.48 -14.30 -31.45
C ILE A 223 -7.63 -14.45 -30.44
N THR A 224 -7.85 -13.45 -29.58
CA THR A 224 -8.82 -13.53 -28.48
C THR A 224 -10.24 -13.14 -28.88
N ARG A 225 -10.50 -12.77 -30.14
CA ARG A 225 -11.77 -12.15 -30.59
C ARG A 225 -13.02 -12.97 -30.25
N ASN A 226 -12.90 -14.29 -30.23
CA ASN A 226 -14.01 -15.23 -30.00
C ASN A 226 -14.08 -15.76 -28.55
N ARG A 227 -13.25 -15.26 -27.63
CA ARG A 227 -13.32 -15.66 -26.21
C ARG A 227 -14.56 -15.09 -25.52
N LYS A 228 -15.10 -15.84 -24.56
CA LYS A 228 -16.15 -15.37 -23.65
C LYS A 228 -15.56 -14.53 -22.51
N SER A 229 -14.44 -14.97 -21.95
CA SER A 229 -13.65 -14.18 -20.99
C SER A 229 -12.66 -13.24 -21.71
N PRO A 230 -12.75 -11.91 -21.55
CA PRO A 230 -11.80 -10.98 -22.16
C PRO A 230 -10.42 -11.07 -21.48
N ILE A 231 -9.36 -11.25 -22.28
CA ILE A 231 -7.97 -11.17 -21.78
C ILE A 231 -7.60 -9.72 -21.51
N THR A 232 -7.00 -9.46 -20.35
CA THR A 232 -6.23 -8.22 -20.12
C THR A 232 -4.82 -8.38 -20.64
N HIS A 233 -4.23 -7.29 -21.11
CA HIS A 233 -2.82 -7.21 -21.43
C HIS A 233 -2.20 -5.96 -20.85
N VAL A 234 -0.95 -6.05 -20.40
CA VAL A 234 -0.20 -4.93 -19.80
C VAL A 234 1.23 -4.99 -20.32
N ARG A 235 1.79 -3.84 -20.72
CA ARG A 235 3.22 -3.68 -20.97
C ARG A 235 3.93 -3.35 -19.67
N VAL A 236 5.08 -3.97 -19.41
CA VAL A 236 5.85 -3.74 -18.17
C VAL A 236 7.34 -3.66 -18.43
N SER A 237 8.01 -2.87 -17.60
CA SER A 237 9.44 -3.03 -17.33
C SER A 237 9.67 -3.03 -15.81
N THR A 238 10.71 -3.74 -15.38
CA THR A 238 11.17 -3.76 -13.99
C THR A 238 12.26 -2.72 -13.71
N ARG A 239 12.54 -1.83 -14.67
CA ARG A 239 13.37 -0.64 -14.43
C ARG A 239 12.55 0.45 -13.73
N ARG A 240 13.21 1.20 -12.84
CA ARG A 240 12.60 2.25 -12.01
C ARG A 240 11.79 3.29 -12.79
N ARG A 241 12.31 3.82 -13.90
CA ARG A 241 11.61 4.77 -14.80
C ARG A 241 10.22 4.29 -15.25
N TYR A 242 9.95 2.98 -15.15
CA TYR A 242 8.70 2.33 -15.53
C TYR A 242 7.94 1.69 -14.35
N ASN A 243 8.19 2.07 -13.09
CA ASN A 243 7.47 1.54 -11.92
C ASN A 243 5.94 1.66 -12.05
N HIS A 244 5.45 2.74 -12.67
CA HIS A 244 4.02 2.92 -13.01
C HIS A 244 3.44 1.77 -13.86
N THR A 245 4.26 1.09 -14.67
CA THR A 245 3.83 -0.08 -15.47
C THR A 245 3.63 -1.32 -14.60
N LEU A 246 4.44 -1.49 -13.54
CA LEU A 246 4.23 -2.54 -12.54
C LEU A 246 2.96 -2.26 -11.71
N ALA A 247 2.75 -1.01 -11.27
CA ALA A 247 1.52 -0.61 -10.61
C ALA A 247 0.28 -0.89 -11.50
N THR A 248 0.37 -0.57 -12.80
CA THR A 248 -0.66 -0.91 -13.79
C THR A 248 -0.93 -2.42 -13.84
N LEU A 249 0.10 -3.28 -13.86
CA LEU A 249 -0.07 -4.74 -13.82
C LEU A 249 -0.73 -5.22 -12.53
N VAL A 250 -0.41 -4.60 -11.39
CA VAL A 250 -1.01 -4.96 -10.10
C VAL A 250 -2.49 -4.61 -10.06
N MET A 251 -2.87 -3.41 -10.49
CA MET A 251 -4.25 -2.95 -10.62
C MET A 251 -5.04 -3.83 -11.61
N GLU A 252 -4.51 -4.02 -12.82
CA GLU A 252 -5.16 -4.81 -13.87
C GLU A 252 -5.33 -6.29 -13.49
N THR A 253 -4.40 -6.85 -12.70
CA THR A 253 -4.59 -8.17 -12.09
C THR A 253 -5.74 -8.12 -11.09
N GLN A 254 -5.77 -7.11 -10.20
CA GLN A 254 -6.77 -6.98 -9.15
C GLN A 254 -8.20 -6.85 -9.67
N THR A 255 -8.46 -6.03 -10.70
CA THR A 255 -9.81 -5.79 -11.23
C THR A 255 -10.49 -7.06 -11.74
N ARG A 256 -9.73 -8.13 -11.97
CA ARG A 256 -10.21 -9.44 -12.47
C ARG A 256 -10.38 -10.50 -11.38
N LEU A 257 -10.04 -10.18 -10.13
CA LEU A 257 -10.21 -11.07 -8.98
C LEU A 257 -11.57 -10.86 -8.32
N ASP A 258 -12.11 -11.90 -7.68
CA ASP A 258 -13.24 -11.70 -6.78
C ASP A 258 -12.81 -10.91 -5.53
N LYS A 259 -13.80 -10.35 -4.81
CA LYS A 259 -13.58 -9.48 -3.65
C LYS A 259 -12.76 -10.12 -2.52
N TYR A 260 -12.77 -11.45 -2.39
CA TYR A 260 -11.99 -12.14 -1.36
C TYR A 260 -10.56 -12.38 -1.85
N ILE A 261 -10.40 -12.87 -3.07
CA ILE A 261 -9.09 -13.10 -3.70
C ILE A 261 -8.32 -11.78 -3.89
N SER A 262 -9.01 -10.68 -4.14
CA SER A 262 -8.46 -9.31 -4.18
C SER A 262 -7.73 -8.94 -2.87
N ILE A 263 -8.24 -9.33 -1.69
CA ILE A 263 -7.56 -9.06 -0.40
C ILE A 263 -6.27 -9.89 -0.27
N LEU A 264 -6.26 -11.12 -0.77
CA LEU A 264 -5.05 -11.94 -0.84
C LEU A 264 -4.00 -11.30 -1.74
N TRP A 265 -4.43 -10.81 -2.90
CA TRP A 265 -3.59 -10.10 -3.87
C TRP A 265 -2.96 -8.85 -3.28
N GLN A 266 -3.77 -7.99 -2.66
CA GLN A 266 -3.32 -6.76 -1.99
C GLN A 266 -2.30 -7.05 -0.89
N SER A 267 -2.48 -8.14 -0.15
CA SER A 267 -1.51 -8.59 0.87
C SER A 267 -0.23 -9.14 0.24
N ALA A 268 -0.34 -9.89 -0.86
CA ALA A 268 0.78 -10.56 -1.53
C ALA A 268 1.72 -9.61 -2.30
N GLN A 269 1.16 -8.72 -3.12
CA GLN A 269 1.94 -7.77 -3.94
C GLN A 269 2.71 -6.77 -3.06
N ARG A 270 3.82 -6.22 -3.57
CA ARG A 270 4.65 -5.18 -2.92
C ARG A 270 5.06 -4.03 -3.86
N ALA A 271 4.42 -3.90 -5.02
CA ALA A 271 4.80 -2.97 -6.09
C ALA A 271 3.84 -1.79 -6.30
N SER A 272 2.60 -1.83 -5.79
CA SER A 272 1.66 -0.71 -5.82
C SER A 272 1.32 -0.26 -4.39
N LEU A 273 1.40 1.05 -4.17
CA LEU A 273 1.04 1.71 -2.92
C LEU A 273 -0.47 1.79 -2.74
N ASP A 274 -1.15 2.23 -3.79
CA ASP A 274 -2.59 2.39 -3.94
C ASP A 274 -3.29 1.10 -3.49
N GLU A 275 -2.79 -0.05 -3.96
CA GLU A 275 -3.40 -1.34 -3.64
C GLU A 275 -3.08 -1.84 -2.22
N LYS A 276 -2.05 -1.30 -1.54
CA LYS A 276 -1.89 -1.49 -0.08
C LYS A 276 -2.91 -0.66 0.70
N ILE A 277 -3.15 0.58 0.28
CA ILE A 277 -4.13 1.47 0.90
C ILE A 277 -5.55 0.91 0.72
N ASN A 278 -5.91 0.54 -0.52
CA ASN A 278 -7.17 -0.14 -0.85
C ASN A 278 -7.34 -1.44 -0.06
N GLY A 279 -6.28 -2.23 0.12
CA GLY A 279 -6.31 -3.44 0.95
C GLY A 279 -6.61 -3.17 2.41
N CYS A 280 -5.94 -2.19 3.03
CA CYS A 280 -6.17 -1.81 4.41
C CYS A 280 -7.62 -1.34 4.61
N ILE A 281 -8.11 -0.51 3.68
CA ILE A 281 -9.48 -0.05 3.61
C ILE A 281 -10.46 -1.23 3.47
N ALA A 282 -10.21 -2.19 2.58
CA ALA A 282 -11.09 -3.33 2.36
C ALA A 282 -11.19 -4.26 3.57
N VAL A 283 -10.06 -4.58 4.21
CA VAL A 283 -10.00 -5.40 5.44
C VAL A 283 -10.67 -4.68 6.60
N GLY A 284 -10.32 -3.41 6.83
CA GLY A 284 -10.91 -2.58 7.87
C GLY A 284 -12.42 -2.43 7.73
N LYS A 285 -12.89 -2.06 6.53
CA LYS A 285 -14.33 -1.98 6.18
C LYS A 285 -15.05 -3.31 6.36
N LYS A 286 -14.40 -4.48 6.24
CA LYS A 286 -15.06 -5.77 6.44
C LYS A 286 -15.41 -6.04 7.91
N LYS A 287 -14.58 -5.58 8.85
CA LYS A 287 -14.77 -5.76 10.30
C LYS A 287 -15.04 -4.43 11.03
N TYR A 288 -14.03 -3.93 11.74
CA TYR A 288 -14.21 -2.96 12.82
C TYR A 288 -14.32 -1.51 12.32
N TRP A 289 -13.90 -1.17 11.08
CA TRP A 289 -14.00 0.22 10.59
C TRP A 289 -15.45 0.69 10.47
N ARG A 290 -16.37 -0.22 10.09
CA ARG A 290 -17.82 0.03 10.09
C ARG A 290 -18.40 0.34 11.47
N SER A 291 -17.69 -0.08 12.52
CA SER A 291 -18.13 0.01 13.91
C SER A 291 -17.29 0.95 14.76
N LEU A 292 -16.31 1.67 14.18
CA LEU A 292 -15.44 2.63 14.87
C LEU A 292 -16.21 3.68 15.68
N ALA A 293 -17.33 4.14 15.11
CA ALA A 293 -18.19 5.13 15.74
C ALA A 293 -19.35 4.51 16.54
N SER A 294 -19.60 3.20 16.42
CA SER A 294 -20.74 2.53 17.06
C SER A 294 -20.37 1.67 18.26
N SER A 295 -19.10 1.62 18.62
CA SER A 295 -18.52 1.01 19.82
C SER A 295 -18.71 -0.48 20.11
N PHE A 296 -19.76 -1.14 19.62
CA PHE A 296 -20.14 -2.51 19.96
C PHE A 296 -19.01 -3.55 19.87
N TYR A 297 -18.07 -3.39 18.92
CA TYR A 297 -16.95 -4.32 18.74
C TYR A 297 -15.79 -4.12 19.73
N PHE A 298 -15.71 -2.92 20.32
CA PHE A 298 -14.63 -2.50 21.22
C PHE A 298 -15.10 -2.29 22.67
N LEU A 299 -16.41 -2.39 22.93
CA LEU A 299 -17.01 -2.21 24.24
C LEU A 299 -16.43 -3.23 25.24
N GLY A 300 -15.95 -2.73 26.39
CA GLY A 300 -15.30 -3.56 27.42
C GLY A 300 -13.85 -3.97 27.12
N LYS A 301 -13.25 -3.50 26.01
CA LYS A 301 -11.81 -3.64 25.71
C LYS A 301 -11.07 -2.34 26.06
N THR A 302 -9.76 -2.39 26.24
CA THR A 302 -8.94 -1.17 26.43
C THR A 302 -8.65 -0.48 25.11
N LEU A 303 -8.39 0.83 25.12
CA LEU A 303 -7.94 1.56 23.93
C LEU A 303 -6.66 0.95 23.32
N GLN A 304 -5.75 0.44 24.15
CA GLN A 304 -4.56 -0.29 23.74
C GLN A 304 -4.91 -1.55 22.94
N GLN A 305 -5.79 -2.40 23.49
CA GLN A 305 -6.27 -3.60 22.80
C GLN A 305 -6.91 -3.25 21.46
N CYS A 306 -7.71 -2.17 21.40
CA CYS A 306 -8.29 -1.69 20.16
C CYS A 306 -7.18 -1.29 19.17
N LEU A 307 -6.34 -0.31 19.52
CA LEU A 307 -5.34 0.29 18.64
C LEU A 307 -4.29 -0.72 18.16
N TYR A 308 -3.80 -1.60 19.04
CA TYR A 308 -2.82 -2.62 18.66
C TYR A 308 -3.42 -3.63 17.70
N ARG A 309 -4.72 -3.92 17.84
CA ARG A 309 -5.43 -4.81 16.95
C ARG A 309 -5.65 -4.20 15.56
N ILE A 310 -5.99 -2.90 15.50
CA ILE A 310 -6.00 -2.14 14.24
C ILE A 310 -4.63 -2.17 13.58
N HIS A 311 -3.59 -1.90 14.37
CA HIS A 311 -2.20 -1.85 13.94
C HIS A 311 -1.76 -3.15 13.28
N ASP A 312 -1.92 -4.28 13.97
CA ASP A 312 -1.44 -5.57 13.50
C ASP A 312 -2.17 -6.04 12.23
N ASP A 313 -3.48 -5.77 12.12
CA ASP A 313 -4.24 -5.98 10.87
C ASP A 313 -3.69 -5.17 9.69
N MET A 314 -3.33 -3.90 9.93
CA MET A 314 -2.77 -3.06 8.88
C MET A 314 -1.39 -3.56 8.46
N ILE A 315 -0.49 -3.83 9.42
CA ILE A 315 0.85 -4.36 9.11
C ILE A 315 0.78 -5.70 8.35
N ASP A 316 -0.19 -6.57 8.66
CA ASP A 316 -0.41 -7.82 7.92
C ASP A 316 -0.81 -7.64 6.44
N VAL A 317 -1.53 -6.56 6.10
CA VAL A 317 -1.91 -6.23 4.72
C VAL A 317 -0.76 -5.53 4.00
N TRP A 318 -0.07 -4.60 4.67
CA TRP A 318 1.14 -3.98 4.15
C TRP A 318 2.21 -5.03 3.84
N ASN A 319 2.36 -6.06 4.68
CA ASN A 319 3.21 -7.23 4.44
C ASN A 319 4.63 -6.81 4.01
N PHE A 320 5.26 -5.89 4.73
CA PHE A 320 6.67 -5.56 4.51
C PHE A 320 7.58 -6.75 4.81
N ASN A 321 8.79 -6.76 4.26
CA ASN A 321 9.81 -7.73 4.61
C ASN A 321 10.42 -7.39 5.99
N ASP A 322 9.74 -7.78 7.07
CA ASP A 322 10.10 -7.42 8.45
C ASP A 322 10.36 -8.66 9.31
N PRO A 323 11.47 -9.40 9.09
CA PRO A 323 11.77 -10.63 9.81
C PRO A 323 11.99 -10.41 11.32
N THR A 324 12.44 -9.21 11.71
CA THR A 324 12.62 -8.83 13.12
C THR A 324 11.31 -8.33 13.76
N ASN A 325 10.24 -8.17 12.97
CA ASN A 325 8.91 -7.74 13.40
C ASN A 325 8.92 -6.35 14.09
N TYR A 326 9.79 -5.44 13.63
CA TYR A 326 9.89 -4.06 14.11
C TYR A 326 8.54 -3.34 14.04
N LEU A 327 7.77 -3.56 12.97
CA LEU A 327 6.49 -2.93 12.72
C LEU A 327 5.35 -3.47 13.59
N LYS A 328 5.47 -4.61 14.28
CA LYS A 328 4.51 -4.98 15.33
C LYS A 328 5.06 -4.85 16.75
N SER A 329 6.31 -4.38 16.88
CA SER A 329 7.00 -4.25 18.16
C SER A 329 6.29 -3.28 19.13
N PRO A 330 6.42 -3.50 20.45
CA PRO A 330 5.95 -2.55 21.46
C PRO A 330 6.55 -1.14 21.29
N MET A 331 7.77 -1.05 20.75
CA MET A 331 8.47 0.21 20.50
C MET A 331 7.76 1.04 19.39
N PHE A 332 7.45 0.42 18.25
CA PHE A 332 6.74 1.10 17.16
C PHE A 332 5.28 1.42 17.54
N LYS A 333 4.58 0.51 18.22
CA LYS A 333 3.24 0.77 18.77
C LYS A 333 3.23 1.91 19.79
N GLY A 334 4.26 2.00 20.64
CA GLY A 334 4.45 3.12 21.58
C GLY A 334 4.79 4.44 20.88
N MET A 335 5.56 4.40 19.80
CA MET A 335 5.82 5.56 18.95
C MET A 335 4.52 6.09 18.32
N MET A 336 3.70 5.21 17.74
CA MET A 336 2.40 5.55 17.16
C MET A 336 1.44 6.16 18.19
N ALA A 337 1.40 5.64 19.43
CA ALA A 337 0.59 6.22 20.50
C ALA A 337 0.95 7.68 20.82
N ARG A 338 2.22 8.08 20.67
CA ARG A 338 2.67 9.48 20.83
C ARG A 338 2.36 10.37 19.62
N VAL A 339 2.23 9.80 18.43
CA VAL A 339 1.79 10.53 17.24
C VAL A 339 0.36 11.01 17.42
N VAL A 340 -0.54 10.19 17.98
CA VAL A 340 -1.96 10.53 18.15
C VAL A 340 -2.32 11.20 19.48
N ASP A 341 -1.38 11.38 20.40
CA ASP A 341 -1.64 11.80 21.80
C ASP A 341 -2.43 13.13 21.91
N ASP A 342 -2.21 14.09 21.01
CA ASP A 342 -2.90 15.38 21.03
C ASP A 342 -4.36 15.34 20.52
N LEU A 343 -4.83 14.19 20.01
CA LEU A 343 -6.25 13.93 19.72
C LEU A 343 -7.05 13.52 20.98
N TYR A 344 -6.38 13.16 22.07
CA TYR A 344 -7.03 12.78 23.33
C TYR A 344 -7.36 14.00 24.20
N GLU A 345 -8.65 14.25 24.43
CA GLU A 345 -9.12 15.30 25.35
C GLU A 345 -9.09 14.84 26.80
N SER A 346 -7.98 15.09 27.48
CA SER A 346 -7.96 15.07 28.94
C SER A 346 -8.42 16.42 29.51
N LYS A 347 -9.54 16.44 30.26
CA LYS A 347 -9.88 17.53 31.20
C LYS A 347 -8.81 17.72 32.30
N HIS A 348 -7.84 16.80 32.40
CA HIS A 348 -6.70 16.83 33.30
C HIS A 348 -5.37 16.88 32.55
N LYS A 349 -5.20 17.83 31.62
CA LYS A 349 -3.93 18.10 30.91
C LYS A 349 -2.82 18.68 31.82
N LYS A 350 -2.84 18.41 33.13
CA LYS A 350 -1.81 18.73 34.11
C LYS A 350 -1.01 17.46 34.42
N LYS A 351 0.26 17.43 34.00
CA LYS A 351 1.21 16.30 34.02
C LYS A 351 1.14 15.31 32.84
N SER A 352 1.22 15.82 31.60
CA SER A 352 2.02 15.14 30.58
C SER A 352 3.43 15.73 30.65
N ILE A 353 4.44 14.92 30.99
CA ILE A 353 5.83 15.38 31.07
C ILE A 353 6.39 15.45 29.65
N SER A 354 6.73 16.65 29.20
CA SER A 354 7.32 16.86 27.87
C SER A 354 8.74 16.30 27.80
N PHE A 355 8.85 15.02 27.44
CA PHE A 355 10.12 14.33 27.16
C PHE A 355 10.54 14.40 25.69
N GLY A 356 9.98 15.36 24.92
CA GLY A 356 10.35 15.61 23.52
C GLY A 356 11.82 16.01 23.29
N LYS A 357 12.63 16.17 24.35
CA LYS A 357 14.08 16.46 24.30
C LYS A 357 14.99 15.25 24.54
N ILE A 358 14.45 14.05 24.80
CA ILE A 358 15.28 12.85 25.01
C ILE A 358 15.47 12.03 23.72
N TYR A 359 14.47 11.99 22.82
CA TYR A 359 14.60 11.22 21.58
C TYR A 359 15.76 11.72 20.69
N ASP A 360 15.86 13.04 20.53
CA ASP A 360 16.95 13.73 19.82
C ASP A 360 18.36 13.47 20.42
N LYS A 361 18.44 12.88 21.62
CA LYS A 361 19.70 12.52 22.30
C LYS A 361 20.05 11.04 22.26
N VAL A 362 19.10 10.16 21.89
CA VAL A 362 19.33 8.71 21.80
C VAL A 362 19.69 8.29 20.36
N GLU A 363 19.28 9.06 19.35
CA GLU A 363 19.63 8.83 17.93
C GLU A 363 21.16 8.89 17.65
N GLY A 364 21.94 9.49 18.55
CA GLY A 364 23.41 9.58 18.45
C GLY A 364 24.21 8.42 19.08
N ALA A 365 23.56 7.38 19.62
CA ALA A 365 24.24 6.30 20.34
C ALA A 365 23.62 4.92 20.07
N LEU A 366 23.90 4.37 18.87
CA LEU A 366 23.62 2.96 18.54
C LEU A 366 24.92 2.26 18.12
N SER A 367 25.50 1.52 19.05
CA SER A 367 26.43 0.42 18.79
C SER A 367 25.67 -0.92 18.92
N PRO A 368 26.15 -2.03 18.32
CA PRO A 368 25.29 -3.21 18.08
C PRO A 368 24.98 -3.96 19.38
N LEU A 369 23.69 -4.23 19.59
CA LEU A 369 23.14 -4.91 20.77
C LEU A 369 22.39 -6.18 20.33
N ASP A 370 23.14 -7.13 19.78
CA ASP A 370 22.71 -8.53 19.72
C ASP A 370 22.95 -9.19 21.09
N ASN A 371 22.05 -10.08 21.50
CA ASN A 371 21.99 -10.81 22.78
C ASN A 371 21.41 -10.05 24.00
N MET A 372 20.07 -9.95 24.06
CA MET A 372 19.34 -10.04 25.34
C MET A 372 17.93 -10.61 25.13
N VAL A 373 17.84 -11.94 25.02
CA VAL A 373 16.58 -12.70 25.12
C VAL A 373 16.78 -13.82 26.14
N GLU A 374 16.57 -13.51 27.42
CA GLU A 374 16.20 -14.49 28.45
C GLU A 374 15.74 -13.79 29.74
N ASN A 375 14.90 -14.48 30.52
CA ASN A 375 14.38 -14.09 31.85
C ASN A 375 13.29 -13.01 31.93
N LEU A 376 12.04 -13.40 31.63
CA LEU A 376 10.87 -12.85 32.33
C LEU A 376 9.87 -13.97 32.68
N VAL A 377 10.14 -14.66 33.79
CA VAL A 377 9.22 -15.63 34.41
C VAL A 377 8.74 -15.04 35.74
N GLY A 378 7.42 -14.93 35.92
CA GLY A 378 6.79 -14.53 37.19
C GLY A 378 5.68 -13.50 37.02
N VAL A 379 4.42 -13.95 37.02
CA VAL A 379 3.22 -13.11 37.07
C VAL A 379 2.38 -13.50 38.29
N PRO A 380 1.89 -12.53 39.07
CA PRO A 380 0.69 -12.71 39.87
C PRO A 380 -0.43 -11.72 39.49
N SER A 381 -1.58 -12.28 39.07
CA SER A 381 -2.95 -11.74 39.09
C SER A 381 -3.32 -10.41 38.38
N PRO A 382 -4.49 -10.28 37.71
CA PRO A 382 -4.81 -9.11 36.87
C PRO A 382 -5.46 -7.89 37.57
N PHE A 383 -5.75 -7.94 38.88
CA PHE A 383 -6.72 -7.00 39.49
C PHE A 383 -6.17 -5.91 40.43
N ASP A 384 -4.90 -5.98 40.83
CA ASP A 384 -4.26 -4.95 41.67
C ASP A 384 -2.94 -4.49 41.06
N ILE A 385 -2.98 -3.47 40.19
CA ILE A 385 -1.79 -2.76 39.72
C ILE A 385 -1.76 -1.36 40.35
N PRO A 386 -0.96 -1.15 41.42
CA PRO A 386 -0.54 0.18 41.80
C PRO A 386 0.21 0.82 40.65
N ILE A 387 -0.16 2.05 40.31
CA ILE A 387 0.59 2.88 39.37
C ILE A 387 2.04 3.03 39.91
N VAL A 388 3.03 2.97 39.00
CA VAL A 388 4.49 3.07 39.20
C VAL A 388 5.25 1.75 39.37
N SER A 389 5.88 1.30 38.28
CA SER A 389 7.35 1.12 38.27
C SER A 389 7.92 1.33 36.86
N LEU A 390 8.93 2.19 36.74
CA LEU A 390 9.71 2.41 35.52
C LEU A 390 10.95 1.50 35.58
N GLY A 391 10.96 0.42 34.80
CA GLY A 391 12.17 -0.38 34.57
C GLY A 391 13.11 0.38 33.63
N ALA A 392 14.18 0.97 34.18
CA ALA A 392 15.06 1.91 33.47
C ALA A 392 16.09 1.25 32.52
N THR A 393 15.77 0.11 31.91
CA THR A 393 16.68 -0.65 31.02
C THR A 393 16.25 -0.68 29.56
N THR A 394 15.00 -0.34 29.24
CA THR A 394 14.53 -0.17 27.85
C THR A 394 13.66 1.09 27.73
N GLY A 395 14.03 2.04 26.87
CA GLY A 395 13.49 3.41 26.80
C GLY A 395 12.03 3.60 26.33
N ILE A 396 11.12 2.70 26.68
CA ILE A 396 9.72 2.71 26.26
C ILE A 396 8.89 3.61 27.19
N VAL A 397 8.76 4.90 26.84
CA VAL A 397 7.75 5.78 27.47
C VAL A 397 6.36 5.39 26.98
N VAL A 398 5.51 4.92 27.89
CA VAL A 398 4.13 4.47 27.63
C VAL A 398 3.13 5.61 27.90
N VAL A 399 2.12 5.74 27.05
CA VAL A 399 1.11 6.81 27.12
C VAL A 399 -0.08 6.36 27.98
N GLN A 400 -0.39 7.05 29.08
CA GLN A 400 -1.28 6.53 30.12
C GLN A 400 -2.74 6.30 29.66
N TRP A 401 -3.28 7.07 28.72
CA TRP A 401 -4.69 6.93 28.30
C TRP A 401 -4.98 5.63 27.56
N ILE A 402 -3.98 4.94 26.99
CA ILE A 402 -4.19 3.70 26.23
C ILE A 402 -4.80 2.58 27.10
N PHE A 403 -4.53 2.58 28.40
CA PHE A 403 -5.02 1.56 29.33
C PHE A 403 -6.47 1.79 29.78
N GLN A 404 -7.10 2.90 29.39
CA GLN A 404 -8.50 3.14 29.71
C GLN A 404 -9.42 2.22 28.92
N ALA A 405 -10.52 1.82 29.55
CA ALA A 405 -11.61 1.13 28.88
C ALA A 405 -12.15 2.02 27.74
N TYR A 406 -12.33 1.42 26.56
CA TYR A 406 -12.92 2.08 25.42
C TYR A 406 -14.41 2.41 25.69
N GLN A 407 -14.80 3.62 25.30
CA GLN A 407 -16.13 4.20 25.48
C GLN A 407 -16.54 4.97 24.22
N GLU A 408 -17.84 5.12 23.95
CA GLU A 408 -18.40 5.89 22.83
C GLU A 408 -18.29 7.41 23.08
N ILE A 409 -17.05 7.91 23.13
CA ILE A 409 -16.73 9.32 23.42
C ILE A 409 -15.94 9.88 22.22
N PRO A 410 -16.17 11.15 21.81
CA PRO A 410 -15.53 11.77 20.65
C PRO A 410 -14.01 11.58 20.61
N SER A 411 -13.33 11.71 21.74
CA SER A 411 -11.88 11.53 21.88
C SER A 411 -11.39 10.15 21.43
N ASN A 412 -12.14 9.08 21.74
CA ASN A 412 -11.77 7.72 21.38
C ASN A 412 -11.94 7.48 19.88
N LEU A 413 -12.99 8.05 19.27
CA LEU A 413 -13.17 8.02 17.82
C LEU A 413 -12.06 8.81 17.10
N ARG A 414 -11.71 10.01 17.61
CA ARG A 414 -10.59 10.80 17.06
C ARG A 414 -9.28 10.02 17.11
N LEU A 415 -8.97 9.38 18.24
CA LEU A 415 -7.79 8.55 18.41
C LEU A 415 -7.72 7.40 17.39
N LEU A 416 -8.80 6.65 17.23
CA LEU A 416 -8.82 5.53 16.27
C LEU A 416 -8.69 6.00 14.82
N MET A 417 -9.38 7.10 14.44
CA MET A 417 -9.25 7.70 13.11
C MET A 417 -7.83 8.22 12.85
N GLY A 418 -7.24 8.94 13.82
CA GLY A 418 -5.87 9.45 13.72
C GLY A 418 -4.88 8.31 13.55
N TYR A 419 -4.97 7.29 14.40
CA TYR A 419 -4.05 6.16 14.37
C TYR A 419 -4.07 5.42 13.02
N ILE A 420 -5.25 5.25 12.41
CA ILE A 420 -5.37 4.65 11.06
C ILE A 420 -4.72 5.54 10.00
N CYS A 421 -5.03 6.84 9.99
CA CYS A 421 -4.49 7.79 9.01
C CYS A 421 -2.97 7.94 9.15
N ASP A 422 -2.49 8.21 10.35
CA ASP A 422 -1.07 8.47 10.64
C ASP A 422 -0.21 7.22 10.46
N LEU A 423 -0.70 6.03 10.85
CA LEU A 423 0.00 4.77 10.56
C LEU A 423 0.09 4.56 9.05
N SER A 424 -1.00 4.78 8.31
CA SER A 424 -0.98 4.65 6.84
C SER A 424 0.03 5.60 6.20
N SER A 425 0.07 6.87 6.61
CA SER A 425 1.04 7.84 6.10
C SER A 425 2.49 7.49 6.45
N ILE A 426 2.78 6.99 7.65
CA ILE A 426 4.14 6.54 8.02
C ILE A 426 4.56 5.32 7.19
N LEU A 427 3.63 4.38 6.92
CA LEU A 427 3.89 3.22 6.08
C LEU A 427 4.02 3.58 4.59
N GLN A 428 3.32 4.62 4.10
CA GLN A 428 3.56 5.21 2.77
C GLN A 428 4.98 5.79 2.65
N CYS A 429 5.46 6.52 3.66
CA CYS A 429 6.86 6.99 3.68
C CYS A 429 7.84 5.81 3.67
N LEU A 430 7.60 4.78 4.49
CA LEU A 430 8.46 3.59 4.56
C LEU A 430 8.49 2.84 3.23
N PHE A 431 7.35 2.70 2.54
CA PHE A 431 7.27 2.10 1.22
C PHE A 431 8.19 2.80 0.22
N TRP A 432 8.09 4.12 0.07
CA TRP A 432 8.94 4.85 -0.88
C TRP A 432 10.43 4.82 -0.51
N ILE A 433 10.76 4.89 0.78
CA ILE A 433 12.15 4.73 1.25
C ILE A 433 12.69 3.35 0.86
N MET A 434 11.91 2.29 1.05
CA MET A 434 12.32 0.92 0.69
C MET A 434 12.41 0.70 -0.83
N GLN A 435 11.49 1.27 -1.62
CA GLN A 435 11.55 1.23 -3.10
C GLN A 435 12.74 2.01 -3.69
N GLY A 436 13.33 2.93 -2.93
CA GLY A 436 14.55 3.64 -3.30
C GLY A 436 15.83 2.79 -3.28
N HIS A 437 15.80 1.58 -2.71
CA HIS A 437 16.94 0.64 -2.73
C HIS A 437 16.97 -0.21 -4.01
N ASP A 438 18.17 -0.58 -4.47
CA ASP A 438 18.37 -1.33 -5.74
C ASP A 438 17.89 -2.78 -5.67
N GLN A 439 17.74 -3.30 -4.45
CA GLN A 439 17.33 -4.67 -4.17
C GLN A 439 16.27 -4.67 -3.05
N PRO A 440 15.36 -5.65 -3.02
CA PRO A 440 14.43 -5.85 -1.91
C PRO A 440 15.15 -5.88 -0.56
N CYS A 441 14.93 -4.84 0.25
CA CYS A 441 15.54 -4.71 1.57
C CYS A 441 14.59 -5.17 2.69
N GLU A 442 15.18 -5.52 3.83
CA GLU A 442 14.45 -5.78 5.08
C GLU A 442 14.14 -4.48 5.80
N VAL A 443 13.02 -4.45 6.54
CA VAL A 443 12.71 -3.37 7.47
C VAL A 443 13.77 -3.35 8.58
N LYS A 444 14.45 -2.20 8.70
CA LYS A 444 15.34 -1.88 9.81
C LYS A 444 14.77 -0.72 10.60
N TRP A 445 15.06 -0.66 11.90
CA TRP A 445 14.56 0.42 12.75
C TRP A 445 14.99 1.83 12.26
N THR A 446 16.16 1.94 11.62
CA THR A 446 16.62 3.18 10.97
C THR A 446 15.66 3.67 9.89
N LEU A 447 15.20 2.78 9.00
CA LEU A 447 14.22 3.09 7.96
C LEU A 447 12.86 3.49 8.57
N VAL A 448 12.45 2.83 9.65
CA VAL A 448 11.19 3.15 10.37
C VAL A 448 11.27 4.53 11.04
N ALA A 449 12.39 4.85 11.69
CA ALA A 449 12.62 6.16 12.30
C ALA A 449 12.67 7.27 11.24
N GLN A 450 13.33 7.02 10.11
CA GLN A 450 13.38 7.93 8.97
C GLN A 450 11.99 8.14 8.35
N ALA A 451 11.20 7.08 8.14
CA ALA A 451 9.85 7.17 7.61
C ALA A 451 8.95 8.06 8.50
N ARG A 452 9.06 7.94 9.83
CA ARG A 452 8.40 8.86 10.76
C ARG A 452 8.89 10.30 10.59
N LYS A 453 10.21 10.52 10.46
CA LYS A 453 10.80 11.85 10.30
C LYS A 453 10.29 12.56 9.04
N GLU A 454 10.23 11.84 7.92
CA GLU A 454 9.66 12.36 6.66
C GLU A 454 8.16 12.66 6.79
N TYR A 455 7.39 11.76 7.40
CA TYR A 455 5.98 12.00 7.72
C TYR A 455 5.79 13.28 8.57
N GLU A 456 6.61 13.50 9.59
CA GLU A 456 6.57 14.73 10.41
C GLU A 456 6.97 15.98 9.60
N ARG A 457 8.03 15.89 8.78
CA ARG A 457 8.52 16.97 7.90
C ARG A 457 7.45 17.45 6.90
N THR A 458 6.66 16.53 6.35
CA THR A 458 5.59 16.89 5.39
C THR A 458 4.42 17.65 6.03
N GLY A 459 4.35 17.72 7.36
CA GLY A 459 3.23 18.32 8.09
C GLY A 459 1.93 17.52 8.03
N ALA A 460 1.95 16.25 7.57
CA ALA A 460 0.78 15.38 7.45
C ALA A 460 -0.01 15.30 8.76
N ARG A 461 0.66 15.01 9.88
CA ARG A 461 0.08 14.99 11.24
C ARG A 461 -0.82 16.20 11.52
N LYS A 462 -0.31 17.41 11.31
CA LYS A 462 -1.02 18.66 11.60
C LYS A 462 -2.28 18.80 10.73
N ARG A 463 -2.24 18.34 9.47
CA ARG A 463 -3.40 18.33 8.57
C ARG A 463 -4.44 17.30 9.03
N ILE A 464 -4.03 16.03 9.18
CA ILE A 464 -4.86 14.89 9.60
C ILE A 464 -5.56 15.21 10.92
N HIS A 465 -4.82 15.68 11.91
CA HIS A 465 -5.37 16.00 13.23
C HIS A 465 -6.38 17.15 13.16
N LYS A 466 -6.06 18.26 12.48
CA LYS A 466 -6.99 19.39 12.30
C LYS A 466 -8.28 18.96 11.61
N GLU A 467 -8.17 18.08 10.62
CA GLU A 467 -9.30 17.55 9.87
C GLU A 467 -10.20 16.66 10.74
N ILE A 468 -9.62 15.71 11.48
CA ILE A 468 -10.31 14.88 12.49
C ILE A 468 -11.00 15.73 13.56
N TRP A 469 -10.30 16.75 14.09
CA TRP A 469 -10.86 17.68 15.08
C TRP A 469 -12.05 18.48 14.56
N SER A 470 -12.01 18.92 13.30
CA SER A 470 -13.13 19.66 12.69
C SER A 470 -14.33 18.76 12.35
N PHE A 471 -14.08 17.48 12.06
CA PHE A 471 -15.11 16.47 11.76
C PHE A 471 -15.78 15.91 13.02
N VAL A 472 -15.01 15.40 14.00
CA VAL A 472 -15.53 14.71 15.19
C VAL A 472 -15.90 15.69 16.30
N LYS A 473 -17.10 16.27 16.21
CA LYS A 473 -17.68 17.17 17.21
C LYS A 473 -18.47 16.41 18.31
N PRO A 474 -18.62 16.96 19.53
CA PRO A 474 -19.25 16.24 20.65
C PRO A 474 -20.65 15.67 20.41
N HIS A 475 -21.45 16.30 19.56
CA HIS A 475 -22.82 15.85 19.24
C HIS A 475 -22.90 14.87 18.05
N MET A 476 -21.79 14.58 17.36
CA MET A 476 -21.79 13.78 16.12
C MET A 476 -22.22 12.32 16.34
N LEU A 477 -21.83 11.72 17.47
CA LEU A 477 -22.14 10.33 17.81
C LEU A 477 -23.66 10.06 17.92
N PHE A 478 -24.44 11.10 18.17
CA PHE A 478 -25.90 11.01 18.27
C PHE A 478 -26.64 11.30 16.95
N GLN A 479 -25.92 11.63 15.86
CA GLN A 479 -26.54 11.90 14.57
C GLN A 479 -26.89 10.62 13.80
N LEU A 480 -28.02 10.62 13.10
CA LEU A 480 -28.39 9.53 12.19
C LEU A 480 -27.38 9.45 11.01
N GLY A 481 -26.93 8.23 10.69
CA GLY A 481 -25.98 7.98 9.61
C GLY A 481 -24.53 8.39 9.89
N HIS A 482 -24.18 8.82 11.11
CA HIS A 482 -22.80 9.21 11.46
C HIS A 482 -21.76 8.10 11.18
N LYS A 483 -22.18 6.82 11.27
CA LYS A 483 -21.33 5.64 11.06
C LYS A 483 -20.79 5.59 9.62
N THR A 484 -21.68 5.74 8.64
CA THR A 484 -21.34 5.79 7.22
C THR A 484 -20.46 7.00 6.92
N LYS A 485 -20.85 8.18 7.40
CA LYS A 485 -20.08 9.44 7.22
C LYS A 485 -18.66 9.35 7.80
N THR A 486 -18.49 8.66 8.93
CA THR A 486 -17.16 8.45 9.55
C THR A 486 -16.28 7.57 8.69
N LEU A 487 -16.85 6.52 8.12
CA LEU A 487 -16.15 5.56 7.27
C LEU A 487 -15.81 6.17 5.89
N GLU A 488 -16.74 6.92 5.28
CA GLU A 488 -16.49 7.75 4.09
C GLU A 488 -15.42 8.81 4.34
N LYS A 489 -15.43 9.44 5.53
CA LYS A 489 -14.42 10.44 5.88
C LYS A 489 -13.03 9.82 6.01
N LEU A 490 -12.93 8.66 6.65
CA LEU A 490 -11.68 7.92 6.79
C LEU A 490 -11.12 7.49 5.43
N ASP A 491 -11.98 6.98 4.54
CA ASP A 491 -11.67 6.62 3.15
C ASP A 491 -11.04 7.80 2.38
N SER A 492 -11.73 8.95 2.40
CA SER A 492 -11.30 10.20 1.77
C SER A 492 -9.99 10.73 2.36
N MET A 493 -9.76 10.59 3.66
CA MET A 493 -8.51 11.03 4.30
C MET A 493 -7.31 10.14 3.96
N LEU A 494 -7.52 8.83 3.80
CA LEU A 494 -6.47 7.89 3.40
C LEU A 494 -6.04 8.10 1.95
N GLN A 495 -7.00 8.22 1.03
CA GLN A 495 -6.75 8.56 -0.37
C GLN A 495 -6.07 9.92 -0.50
N SER A 496 -6.56 10.95 0.21
CA SER A 496 -5.95 12.28 0.11
C SER A 496 -4.61 12.43 0.84
N ALA A 497 -4.19 11.44 1.63
CA ALA A 497 -2.82 11.36 2.15
C ALA A 497 -1.85 10.92 1.05
N GLU A 498 -2.27 9.97 0.19
CA GLU A 498 -1.54 9.45 -0.96
C GLU A 498 -1.13 10.57 -1.91
N ASP A 499 -2.08 11.38 -2.40
CA ASP A 499 -1.82 12.54 -3.28
C ASP A 499 -0.76 13.50 -2.71
N LYS A 500 -0.80 13.71 -1.38
CA LYS A 500 -0.03 14.78 -0.69
C LYS A 500 1.31 14.31 -0.15
N LEU A 501 1.58 13.00 -0.17
CA LEU A 501 2.72 12.37 0.48
C LEU A 501 3.45 11.40 -0.46
N GLY A 502 2.69 10.59 -1.19
CA GLY A 502 3.20 9.64 -2.17
C GLY A 502 3.83 10.35 -3.36
N GLU A 503 3.05 11.13 -4.12
CA GLU A 503 3.51 11.77 -5.36
C GLU A 503 4.82 12.59 -5.20
N PRO A 504 5.03 13.39 -4.12
CA PRO A 504 6.30 14.11 -3.93
C PRO A 504 7.48 13.20 -3.55
N LEU A 505 7.25 12.14 -2.77
CA LEU A 505 8.29 11.18 -2.38
C LEU A 505 8.69 10.28 -3.55
N GLU A 506 7.71 9.79 -4.31
CA GLU A 506 7.89 9.06 -5.57
C GLU A 506 8.74 9.89 -6.55
N LYS A 507 8.33 11.14 -6.83
CA LYS A 507 9.08 12.04 -7.73
C LYS A 507 10.51 12.30 -7.25
N LEU A 508 10.75 12.43 -5.95
CA LEU A 508 12.08 12.66 -5.39
C LEU A 508 12.97 11.40 -5.46
N VAL A 509 12.41 10.23 -5.18
CA VAL A 509 13.10 8.95 -5.34
C VAL A 509 13.47 8.74 -6.82
N HIS A 510 12.52 8.96 -7.74
CA HIS A 510 12.79 8.82 -9.18
C HIS A 510 13.82 9.81 -9.71
N SER A 511 13.65 11.12 -9.47
CA SER A 511 14.55 12.14 -10.03
C SER A 511 16.02 12.01 -9.57
N THR A 512 16.24 11.49 -8.35
CA THR A 512 17.60 11.31 -7.83
C THR A 512 18.26 10.01 -8.32
N LEU A 513 17.46 9.05 -8.81
CA LEU A 513 17.94 7.77 -9.31
C LEU A 513 18.07 7.76 -10.85
N ASP A 514 17.25 8.52 -11.57
CA ASP A 514 17.43 8.75 -13.01
C ASP A 514 18.80 9.41 -13.28
N ALA A 515 19.22 10.36 -12.43
CA ALA A 515 20.55 10.97 -12.45
C ALA A 515 21.72 9.99 -12.14
N GLN A 516 21.43 8.73 -11.78
CA GLN A 516 22.44 7.68 -11.53
C GLN A 516 22.48 6.62 -12.64
N ASP A 517 21.37 6.28 -13.31
CA ASP A 517 21.38 5.28 -14.42
C ASP A 517 22.12 5.84 -15.66
N ASP A 518 22.24 7.17 -15.78
CA ASP A 518 23.09 7.87 -16.76
C ASP A 518 24.59 7.85 -16.42
N GLN A 519 24.97 7.68 -15.14
CA GLN A 519 26.35 7.55 -14.69
C GLN A 519 26.67 6.10 -14.33
N LYS A 520 26.97 5.29 -15.34
CA LYS A 520 27.50 3.95 -15.11
C LYS A 520 28.86 3.99 -14.41
N ASP A 521 29.02 3.02 -13.50
CA ASP A 521 30.27 2.61 -12.85
C ASP A 521 30.72 3.39 -11.59
N GLU A 522 29.83 3.61 -10.61
CA GLU A 522 30.24 3.93 -9.22
C GLU A 522 29.28 3.35 -8.14
N PRO A 523 29.75 2.88 -6.96
CA PRO A 523 28.91 2.14 -6.01
C PRO A 523 28.10 3.01 -5.03
N LEU A 524 26.83 2.64 -4.86
CA LEU A 524 25.91 2.67 -3.69
C LEU A 524 26.09 3.56 -2.42
N GLU A 525 27.13 4.36 -2.22
CA GLU A 525 27.23 5.29 -1.06
C GLU A 525 26.28 6.50 -1.19
N LYS A 526 25.73 6.76 -2.38
CA LYS A 526 24.97 7.97 -2.68
C LYS A 526 23.60 8.03 -1.97
N LEU A 527 22.92 6.92 -1.65
CA LEU A 527 21.56 6.98 -1.07
C LEU A 527 21.53 7.59 0.34
N ASP A 528 22.47 7.23 1.21
CA ASP A 528 22.61 7.86 2.54
C ASP A 528 22.97 9.35 2.41
N HIS A 529 23.81 9.71 1.42
CA HIS A 529 24.17 11.10 1.14
C HIS A 529 22.98 11.93 0.58
N ILE A 530 22.09 11.30 -0.19
CA ILE A 530 20.86 11.91 -0.72
C ILE A 530 19.87 12.19 0.42
N LEU A 531 19.71 11.24 1.34
CA LEU A 531 18.89 11.40 2.54
C LEU A 531 19.50 12.42 3.52
N GLN A 532 20.82 12.63 3.48
CA GLN A 532 21.47 13.78 4.12
C GLN A 532 21.21 15.11 3.40
N ASN A 533 21.09 15.14 2.07
CA ASN A 533 20.76 16.37 1.33
C ASN A 533 19.31 16.85 1.61
N ILE A 534 18.39 15.96 1.99
CA ILE A 534 17.06 16.33 2.53
C ILE A 534 17.19 17.18 3.82
N ARG A 535 18.29 17.07 4.58
CA ARG A 535 18.54 17.89 5.78
C ARG A 535 18.77 19.37 5.46
N PHE A 536 19.20 19.72 4.23
CA PHE A 536 19.61 21.08 3.87
C PHE A 536 18.55 21.88 3.08
N THR A 537 17.56 21.24 2.47
CA THR A 537 16.53 21.93 1.66
C THR A 537 15.30 22.37 2.46
N ALA A 538 15.29 22.13 3.78
CA ALA A 538 14.10 22.28 4.62
C ALA A 538 14.25 23.21 5.85
N ASP A 539 15.26 24.08 5.91
CA ASP A 539 15.19 25.31 6.71
C ASP A 539 16.16 26.40 6.19
N HIS A 540 15.62 27.48 5.61
CA HIS A 540 15.98 28.85 5.98
C HIS A 540 15.13 29.89 5.22
N SER A 541 15.01 31.07 5.84
CA SER A 541 14.37 32.32 5.38
C SER A 541 12.82 32.35 5.31
N SER A 542 12.27 32.81 6.44
CA SER A 542 11.01 33.54 6.48
C SER A 542 11.11 34.90 5.75
N GLN A 543 10.86 34.93 4.44
CA GLN A 543 10.31 36.07 3.68
C GLN A 543 10.11 35.65 2.21
N ALA A 544 8.99 36.03 1.60
CA ALA A 544 8.64 35.57 0.26
C ALA A 544 9.55 36.20 -0.84
N PRO A 545 10.20 35.39 -1.70
CA PRO A 545 10.83 35.87 -2.93
C PRO A 545 9.94 35.62 -4.16
N LYS A 546 10.01 36.51 -5.14
CA LYS A 546 9.52 36.26 -6.50
C LYS A 546 10.41 35.20 -7.17
N LEU A 547 9.83 34.41 -8.07
CA LEU A 547 10.61 33.56 -8.98
C LEU A 547 11.50 34.41 -9.89
N SER A 548 12.81 34.16 -9.83
CA SER A 548 13.75 34.43 -10.91
C SER A 548 14.83 33.35 -10.88
N LEU A 549 14.81 32.45 -11.86
CA LEU A 549 15.87 31.45 -12.08
C LEU A 549 17.09 32.16 -12.67
N THR A 550 18.28 31.85 -12.16
CA THR A 550 19.54 32.21 -12.81
C THR A 550 20.52 31.07 -12.55
N PHE A 551 20.91 30.36 -13.61
CA PHE A 551 21.93 29.32 -13.53
C PHE A 551 23.31 29.98 -13.48
N THR A 552 24.14 29.58 -12.52
CA THR A 552 25.59 29.85 -12.55
C THR A 552 26.28 28.62 -13.11
N GLN A 553 27.03 28.80 -14.18
CA GLN A 553 27.82 27.76 -14.83
C GLN A 553 29.30 28.10 -14.64
N SER A 554 30.06 27.18 -14.05
CA SER A 554 31.54 27.12 -14.12
C SER A 554 31.87 26.00 -15.11
N ASP A 555 32.67 26.18 -16.16
CA ASP A 555 33.98 26.82 -16.14
C ASP A 555 34.44 27.33 -17.52
N GLN A 556 35.34 28.32 -17.46
CA GLN A 556 36.39 28.67 -18.45
C GLN A 556 36.05 28.76 -19.95
N PHE A 557 36.06 30.00 -20.48
CA PHE A 557 37.02 30.40 -21.52
C PHE A 557 37.37 31.89 -21.39
N SER A 558 38.60 32.25 -21.77
CA SER A 558 39.17 33.60 -21.69
C SER A 558 38.65 34.52 -22.80
N PHE A 559 38.42 35.82 -22.53
CA PHE A 559 39.11 36.93 -23.22
C PHE A 559 38.74 38.33 -22.68
N ASP A 560 39.78 39.16 -22.57
CA ASP A 560 39.95 40.61 -22.36
C ASP A 560 38.85 41.58 -21.88
N VAL A 561 39.33 42.51 -21.05
CA VAL A 561 38.67 43.71 -20.52
C VAL A 561 38.66 44.84 -21.55
N PHE A 562 37.53 45.51 -21.76
CA PHE A 562 37.50 46.97 -21.98
C PHE A 562 36.21 47.59 -21.43
N ALA A 563 36.31 48.85 -20.97
CA ALA A 563 35.28 49.58 -20.23
C ALA A 563 34.59 50.67 -21.09
N PHE A 564 33.68 51.42 -20.46
CA PHE A 564 32.79 52.48 -21.01
C PHE A 564 31.63 51.93 -21.87
N GLY A 565 30.40 52.47 -21.82
CA GLY A 565 29.84 53.51 -20.96
C GLY A 565 28.51 54.05 -21.53
N SER A 566 27.67 54.67 -20.68
CA SER A 566 26.52 55.54 -21.01
C SER A 566 25.31 54.98 -21.82
N SER A 567 24.13 55.05 -21.18
CA SER A 567 22.77 55.28 -21.74
C SER A 567 22.65 56.57 -22.59
N PRO A 568 21.48 56.93 -23.18
CA PRO A 568 20.27 56.15 -23.52
C PRO A 568 19.77 56.39 -24.99
N SER A 569 18.73 55.66 -25.43
CA SER A 569 17.48 56.22 -26.05
C SER A 569 16.73 55.24 -26.98
N THR A 570 15.43 55.08 -26.71
CA THR A 570 14.35 54.72 -27.67
C THR A 570 14.04 55.94 -28.56
N PRO A 571 13.33 55.88 -29.73
CA PRO A 571 12.10 55.09 -29.94
C PRO A 571 11.76 54.65 -31.39
N PHE A 572 10.51 54.20 -31.57
CA PHE A 572 9.74 53.96 -32.80
C PHE A 572 10.14 52.79 -33.70
N GLY A 573 9.20 51.85 -33.83
CA GLY A 573 8.93 51.19 -35.09
C GLY A 573 7.64 51.75 -35.70
N SER A 574 7.46 51.51 -37.00
CA SER A 574 6.15 51.46 -37.68
C SER A 574 6.35 50.85 -39.06
N ASP A 575 5.58 49.81 -39.35
CA ASP A 575 4.93 49.50 -40.63
C ASP A 575 5.76 49.52 -41.92
N LEU A 576 5.82 48.36 -42.58
CA LEU A 576 5.22 48.25 -43.92
C LEU A 576 4.88 46.79 -44.26
N ASP A 577 3.57 46.52 -44.23
CA ASP A 577 2.91 45.38 -44.84
C ASP A 577 2.95 45.53 -46.38
N LEU A 578 3.13 44.42 -47.12
CA LEU A 578 2.87 44.33 -48.56
C LEU A 578 2.83 42.85 -49.03
N SER A 579 1.75 42.17 -48.65
CA SER A 579 0.88 41.33 -49.51
C SER A 579 1.40 40.63 -50.79
N LEU A 580 1.01 39.34 -50.91
CA LEU A 580 0.72 38.56 -52.14
C LEU A 580 1.92 38.19 -53.05
N ASP A 581 2.05 36.97 -53.59
CA ASP A 581 1.13 35.80 -53.64
C ASP A 581 1.71 34.53 -52.95
#